data_AF-A0A0R1MMV9-F1
#
_entry.id   AF-A0A0R1MMV9-F1
#
_cell.length_a   1.000
_cell.length_b   1.000
_cell.length_c   1.000
_cell.angle_alpha   90.00
_cell.angle_beta   90.00
_cell.angle_gamma   90.00
#
_symmetry.space_group_name_H-M   'P 1'
#
loop_
_entity.id
_entity.type
_entity.pdbx_description
1 polymer ?
#
loop_
_entity_poly.entity_id
_entity_poly.type
_entity_poly.pdbx_seq_one_letter_code
_entity_poly.pdbx_strand_id
1 'polypeptide(L)'
;MIRNRLKELLAERNLRISRVAADIPNLSRNTITTTSQNEGKMLQLETINTLCQYLNIEPNDFFEYLPFDVEAVVSTDHETVFDGLKDYNKNAYSVSAKIYPFDFDLYLFKKRINESSGSIKKTFDLVVRLDHEVELSSKHPNIIKFEVLLGHADDKKSYEKQKDEFYDFWNKQLTPGFQQFVKKEIMEQCHDTFSKYVKKQLDTFFEFKFRKLQFTFTFEDAFLNKDFSTPRIRLQSEDLPF
;
A
#
# COMPACT_ATOMS: atom_id res chain seq x y z
N MET A 1 -5.68 -3.88 17.23
CA MET A 1 -4.56 -3.14 16.63
C MET A 1 -4.13 -1.99 17.50
N ILE A 2 -2.82 -1.76 17.65
CA ILE A 2 -2.26 -0.59 18.33
C ILE A 2 -1.30 0.13 17.39
N ARG A 3 -1.33 1.47 17.39
CA ARG A 3 -0.34 2.31 16.71
C ARG A 3 0.02 3.49 17.61
N ASN A 4 1.18 4.10 17.40
CA ASN A 4 1.54 5.36 18.02
C ASN A 4 1.26 6.54 17.08
N ARG A 5 1.05 7.71 17.68
CA ARG A 5 0.75 9.00 17.03
C ARG A 5 1.95 9.94 17.00
N LEU A 6 3.18 9.44 17.17
CA LEU A 6 4.36 10.30 17.34
C LEU A 6 4.56 11.21 16.13
N LYS A 7 4.33 10.74 14.90
CA LYS A 7 4.46 11.58 13.70
C LYS A 7 3.49 12.76 13.72
N GLU A 8 2.24 12.51 14.10
CA GLU A 8 1.19 13.51 14.22
C GLU A 8 1.52 14.51 15.33
N LEU A 9 1.89 14.03 16.51
CA LEU A 9 2.24 14.86 17.67
C LEU A 9 3.42 15.79 17.41
N LEU A 10 4.42 15.32 16.65
CA LEU A 10 5.57 16.13 16.23
C LEU A 10 5.16 17.19 15.19
N ALA A 11 4.31 16.81 14.22
CA ALA A 11 3.83 17.72 13.19
C ALA A 11 2.97 18.85 13.78
N GLU A 12 2.05 18.53 14.70
CA GLU A 12 1.21 19.48 15.43
C GLU A 12 2.02 20.54 16.18
N ARG A 13 3.23 20.15 16.65
CA ARG A 13 4.15 21.02 17.40
C ARG A 13 5.27 21.64 16.54
N ASN A 14 5.24 21.44 15.22
CA ASN A 14 6.32 21.84 14.30
C ASN A 14 7.72 21.32 14.71
N LEU A 15 7.78 20.15 15.34
CA LEU A 15 9.02 19.53 15.81
C LEU A 15 9.62 18.61 14.77
N ARG A 16 10.90 18.81 14.47
CA ARG A 16 11.69 17.89 13.62
C ARG A 16 12.29 16.78 14.48
N ILE A 17 12.33 15.56 13.94
CA ILE A 17 12.98 14.40 14.59
C ILE A 17 14.43 14.73 15.02
N SER A 18 15.18 15.49 14.22
CA SER A 18 16.56 15.89 14.55
C SER A 18 16.64 16.77 15.80
N ARG A 19 15.61 17.59 16.07
CA ARG A 19 15.55 18.42 17.26
C ARG A 19 15.26 17.56 18.49
N VAL A 20 14.28 16.67 18.40
CA VAL A 20 13.93 15.72 19.48
C VAL A 20 15.13 14.87 19.87
N ALA A 21 15.87 14.35 18.88
CA ALA A 21 17.07 13.54 19.11
C ALA A 21 18.22 14.32 19.77
N ALA A 22 18.27 15.65 19.60
CA ALA A 22 19.26 16.50 20.26
C ALA A 22 18.86 16.85 21.69
N ASP A 23 17.56 16.98 21.95
CA ASP A 23 17.04 17.39 23.26
C ASP A 23 16.90 16.22 24.25
N ILE A 24 16.65 15.00 23.76
CA ILE A 24 16.46 13.81 24.60
C ILE A 24 17.78 13.03 24.71
N PRO A 25 18.40 12.97 25.90
CA PRO A 25 19.61 12.18 26.11
C PRO A 25 19.35 10.69 25.85
N ASN A 26 20.32 10.01 25.25
CA ASN A 26 20.31 8.55 25.06
C ASN A 26 19.15 7.98 24.22
N LEU A 27 18.39 8.82 23.49
CA LEU A 27 17.39 8.36 22.52
C LEU A 27 17.88 8.60 21.09
N SER A 28 18.18 7.51 20.38
CA SER A 28 18.73 7.60 19.04
C SER A 28 17.72 8.17 18.03
N ARG A 29 18.22 8.94 17.06
CA ARG A 29 17.42 9.43 15.92
C ARG A 29 16.73 8.29 15.17
N ASN A 30 17.40 7.15 15.03
CA ASN A 30 16.84 5.99 14.35
C ASN A 30 15.62 5.45 15.11
N THR A 31 15.71 5.33 16.43
CA THR A 31 14.59 4.90 17.30
C THR A 31 13.39 5.83 17.18
N ILE A 32 13.61 7.16 17.18
CA ILE A 32 12.52 8.13 17.01
C ILE A 32 11.89 7.99 15.62
N THR A 33 12.72 7.79 14.59
CA THR A 33 12.26 7.64 13.20
C THR A 33 11.38 6.40 13.05
N THR A 34 11.86 5.23 13.46
CA THR A 34 11.10 3.97 13.38
C THR A 34 9.83 4.00 14.24
N THR A 35 9.90 4.62 15.41
CA THR A 35 8.72 4.85 16.26
C THR A 35 7.70 5.70 15.52
N SER A 36 8.09 6.87 15.00
CA SER A 36 7.19 7.78 14.27
C SER A 36 6.56 7.15 13.02
N GLN A 37 7.24 6.17 12.43
CA GLN A 37 6.75 5.46 11.24
C GLN A 37 5.89 4.23 11.57
N ASN A 38 5.73 3.88 12.85
CA ASN A 38 5.09 2.64 13.32
C ASN A 38 5.76 1.36 12.77
N GLU A 39 7.08 1.40 12.52
CA GLU A 39 7.84 0.29 11.92
C GLU A 39 8.61 -0.54 12.96
N GLY A 40 8.66 -0.08 14.21
CA GLY A 40 9.29 -0.81 15.31
C GLY A 40 8.42 -1.97 15.80
N LYS A 41 8.94 -3.20 15.74
CA LYS A 41 8.29 -4.40 16.32
C LYS A 41 8.17 -4.36 17.84
N MET A 42 9.00 -3.53 18.49
CA MET A 42 9.04 -3.38 19.95
C MET A 42 9.33 -1.91 20.27
N LEU A 43 8.57 -1.36 21.23
CA LEU A 43 8.84 -0.06 21.83
C LEU A 43 9.13 -0.27 23.32
N GLN A 44 10.27 0.26 23.77
CA GLN A 44 10.65 0.22 25.18
C GLN A 44 9.77 1.19 25.99
N LEU A 45 9.32 0.78 27.17
CA LEU A 45 8.50 1.62 28.05
C LEU A 45 9.24 2.90 28.46
N GLU A 46 10.55 2.82 28.64
CA GLU A 46 11.42 3.95 28.94
C GLU A 46 11.41 4.97 27.79
N THR A 47 11.40 4.50 26.55
CA THR A 47 11.29 5.37 25.36
C THR A 47 9.92 6.07 25.33
N ILE A 48 8.84 5.33 25.59
CA ILE A 48 7.48 5.88 25.64
C ILE A 48 7.38 6.93 26.75
N ASN A 49 7.83 6.61 27.96
CA ASN A 49 7.82 7.52 29.10
C ASN A 49 8.58 8.81 28.79
N THR A 50 9.78 8.71 28.21
CA THR A 50 10.61 9.87 27.88
C THR A 50 9.96 10.76 26.81
N LEU A 51 9.37 10.15 25.77
CA LEU A 51 8.65 10.90 24.74
C LEU A 51 7.38 11.56 25.29
N CYS A 52 6.65 10.89 26.19
CA CYS A 52 5.47 11.46 26.86
C CYS A 52 5.85 12.68 27.71
N GLN A 53 6.92 12.56 28.51
CA GLN A 53 7.44 13.67 29.31
C GLN A 53 7.91 14.83 28.42
N TYR A 54 8.66 14.55 27.35
CA TYR A 54 9.17 15.58 26.44
C TYR A 54 8.05 16.34 25.72
N LEU A 55 6.99 15.64 25.31
CA LEU A 55 5.85 16.23 24.59
C LEU A 55 4.76 16.78 25.52
N ASN A 56 4.90 16.55 26.83
CA ASN A 56 3.92 16.84 27.88
C ASN A 56 2.54 16.26 27.55
N ILE A 57 2.49 14.95 27.34
CA ILE A 57 1.27 14.19 27.01
C ILE A 57 1.16 12.94 27.88
N GLU A 58 -0.02 12.34 27.90
CA GLU A 58 -0.27 11.05 28.54
C GLU A 58 -0.12 9.88 27.53
N PRO A 59 0.05 8.63 28.01
CA PRO A 59 0.13 7.46 27.12
C PRO A 59 -1.10 7.26 26.21
N ASN A 60 -2.29 7.68 26.65
CA ASN A 60 -3.53 7.65 25.86
C ASN A 60 -3.52 8.64 24.67
N ASP A 61 -2.75 9.72 24.75
CA ASP A 61 -2.53 10.65 23.65
C ASP A 61 -1.52 10.08 22.66
N PHE A 62 -0.52 9.36 23.17
CA PHE A 62 0.56 8.76 22.38
C PHE A 62 0.08 7.57 21.55
N PHE A 63 -0.77 6.72 22.11
CA PHE A 63 -1.28 5.52 21.44
C PHE A 63 -2.70 5.67 20.95
N GLU A 64 -2.98 4.97 19.86
CA GLU A 64 -4.33 4.77 19.35
C GLU A 64 -4.62 3.27 19.25
N TYR A 65 -5.84 2.88 19.59
CA TYR A 65 -6.22 1.47 19.71
C TYR A 65 -7.52 1.17 18.96
N LEU A 66 -7.52 0.04 18.25
CA LEU A 66 -8.72 -0.61 17.72
C LEU A 66 -8.92 -1.98 18.37
N PRO A 67 -10.17 -2.35 18.72
CA PRO A 67 -10.50 -3.66 19.30
C PRO A 67 -10.52 -4.81 18.25
N PHE A 68 -9.83 -4.60 17.14
CA PHE A 68 -9.64 -5.54 16.05
C PHE A 68 -8.36 -5.16 15.28
N ASP A 69 -7.82 -6.10 14.53
CA ASP A 69 -6.75 -5.91 13.56
C ASP A 69 -7.32 -5.82 12.16
N VAL A 70 -6.65 -5.02 11.33
CA VAL A 70 -6.92 -4.91 9.90
C VAL A 70 -5.70 -5.46 9.18
N GLU A 71 -5.93 -6.27 8.16
CA GLU A 71 -4.87 -6.81 7.29
C GLU A 71 -5.33 -6.73 5.84
N ALA A 72 -4.47 -6.20 4.98
CA ALA A 72 -4.68 -6.17 3.54
C ALA A 72 -3.89 -7.28 2.85
N VAL A 73 -4.52 -7.99 1.91
CA VAL A 73 -3.85 -8.97 1.06
C VAL A 73 -4.26 -8.74 -0.38
N VAL A 74 -3.28 -8.50 -1.25
CA VAL A 74 -3.48 -8.36 -2.69
C VAL A 74 -3.07 -9.67 -3.36
N SER A 75 -3.99 -10.28 -4.11
CA SER A 75 -3.75 -11.51 -4.87
C SER A 75 -3.89 -11.28 -6.36
N THR A 76 -3.21 -12.12 -7.13
CA THR A 76 -3.36 -12.21 -8.58
C THR A 76 -3.18 -13.64 -9.01
N ASP A 77 -4.26 -14.26 -9.49
CA ASP A 77 -4.21 -15.62 -10.04
C ASP A 77 -3.88 -15.61 -11.54
N HIS A 78 -3.79 -14.42 -12.13
CA HIS A 78 -3.57 -14.24 -13.55
C HIS A 78 -2.10 -14.46 -13.95
N GLU A 79 -1.89 -15.28 -14.98
CA GLU A 79 -0.63 -15.31 -15.72
C GLU A 79 -0.53 -14.09 -16.65
N THR A 80 0.57 -13.36 -16.62
CA THR A 80 0.76 -12.19 -17.49
C THR A 80 0.74 -12.58 -18.96
N VAL A 81 -0.03 -11.84 -19.76
CA VAL A 81 0.14 -11.89 -21.22
C VAL A 81 1.21 -10.88 -21.61
N PHE A 82 2.33 -11.39 -22.09
CA PHE A 82 3.45 -10.58 -22.56
C PHE A 82 3.43 -10.50 -24.09
N ASP A 83 3.46 -9.27 -24.61
CA ASP A 83 3.55 -9.00 -26.06
C ASP A 83 4.84 -8.23 -26.35
N GLY A 84 5.87 -8.92 -26.83
CA GLY A 84 7.17 -8.31 -27.07
C GLY A 84 7.90 -8.96 -28.24
N LEU A 85 8.52 -8.12 -29.07
CA LEU A 85 9.44 -8.55 -30.11
C LEU A 85 10.81 -8.85 -29.44
N LYS A 86 11.31 -10.08 -29.59
CA LYS A 86 12.66 -10.46 -29.17
C LYS A 86 13.66 -9.86 -30.17
N ASP A 87 14.16 -8.66 -29.91
CA ASP A 87 15.25 -8.10 -30.71
C ASP A 87 16.61 -8.36 -30.04
N TYR A 88 17.43 -9.18 -30.71
CA TYR A 88 18.73 -9.62 -30.23
C TYR A 88 19.81 -8.66 -30.72
N ASN A 89 19.86 -7.44 -30.17
CA ASN A 89 20.94 -6.50 -30.50
C ASN A 89 21.71 -6.02 -29.27
N LYS A 90 23.01 -6.33 -29.26
CA LYS A 90 23.94 -6.15 -28.13
C LYS A 90 24.31 -4.69 -27.83
N ASN A 91 23.82 -3.71 -28.59
CA ASN A 91 24.27 -2.32 -28.52
C ASN A 91 23.12 -1.28 -28.43
N ALA A 92 22.19 -1.46 -27.45
CA ALA A 92 21.23 -0.47 -26.88
C ALA A 92 20.15 0.13 -27.84
N TYR A 93 18.97 0.63 -27.44
CA TYR A 93 18.69 1.71 -26.47
C TYR A 93 17.19 1.78 -26.05
N SER A 94 16.93 2.11 -24.78
CA SER A 94 15.61 2.26 -24.11
C SER A 94 14.49 1.29 -24.52
N VAL A 95 14.33 0.23 -23.72
CA VAL A 95 13.10 -0.58 -23.68
C VAL A 95 12.01 0.23 -22.95
N SER A 96 10.88 0.47 -23.61
CA SER A 96 9.66 0.97 -22.97
C SER A 96 8.70 -0.21 -22.75
N ALA A 97 7.94 -0.16 -21.66
CA ALA A 97 6.93 -1.17 -21.34
C ALA A 97 5.58 -0.50 -21.19
N LYS A 98 4.58 -0.98 -21.92
CA LYS A 98 3.19 -0.58 -21.76
C LYS A 98 2.47 -1.61 -20.91
N ILE A 99 1.79 -1.16 -19.88
CA ILE A 99 0.89 -1.99 -19.09
C ILE A 99 -0.53 -1.63 -19.49
N TYR A 100 -1.33 -2.62 -19.83
CA TYR A 100 -2.74 -2.43 -20.16
C TYR A 100 -3.61 -2.42 -18.91
N PRO A 101 -4.82 -1.84 -18.97
CA PRO A 101 -5.78 -1.92 -17.88
C PRO A 101 -6.00 -3.35 -17.38
N PHE A 102 -6.06 -3.52 -16.07
CA PHE A 102 -6.27 -4.80 -15.41
C PHE A 102 -6.77 -4.61 -13.97
N ASP A 103 -7.32 -5.69 -13.40
CA ASP A 103 -7.75 -5.76 -12.01
C ASP A 103 -6.90 -6.77 -11.21
N PHE A 104 -6.67 -6.47 -9.94
CA PHE A 104 -6.20 -7.41 -8.93
C PHE A 104 -7.22 -7.56 -7.81
N ASP A 105 -7.29 -8.75 -7.23
CA ASP A 105 -8.10 -8.99 -6.04
C ASP A 105 -7.42 -8.39 -4.81
N LEU A 106 -8.19 -7.69 -3.99
CA LEU A 106 -7.78 -7.18 -2.70
C LEU A 106 -8.75 -7.68 -1.63
N TYR A 107 -8.21 -8.33 -0.62
CA TYR A 107 -8.97 -8.76 0.55
C TYR A 107 -8.59 -7.90 1.74
N LEU A 108 -9.60 -7.27 2.37
CA LEU A 108 -9.43 -6.61 3.66
C LEU A 108 -10.02 -7.48 4.77
N PHE A 109 -9.15 -7.91 5.67
CA PHE A 109 -9.54 -8.73 6.80
C PHE A 109 -9.68 -7.88 8.05
N LYS A 110 -10.84 -7.97 8.70
CA LYS A 110 -11.06 -7.48 10.06
C LYS A 110 -11.02 -8.66 11.01
N LYS A 111 -9.97 -8.75 11.82
CA LYS A 111 -9.71 -9.89 12.73
C LYS A 111 -9.84 -9.42 14.18
N ARG A 112 -10.46 -10.22 15.04
CA ARG A 112 -10.44 -9.96 16.49
C ARG A 112 -10.35 -11.28 17.24
N ILE A 113 -9.79 -11.23 18.44
CA ILE A 113 -9.75 -12.36 19.35
C ILE A 113 -10.47 -11.91 20.62
N ASN A 114 -11.34 -12.75 21.16
CA ASN A 114 -11.93 -12.57 22.48
C ASN A 114 -12.02 -13.90 23.21
N GLU A 115 -12.19 -13.83 24.53
CA GLU A 115 -12.28 -15.01 25.40
C GLU A 115 -13.47 -15.92 25.04
N SER A 116 -14.63 -15.31 24.74
CA SER A 116 -15.89 -16.03 24.61
C SER A 116 -16.12 -16.69 23.24
N SER A 117 -15.58 -16.13 22.16
CA SER A 117 -15.78 -16.62 20.79
C SER A 117 -14.48 -16.91 20.03
N GLY A 118 -13.33 -16.81 20.70
CA GLY A 118 -12.02 -17.05 20.10
C GLY A 118 -11.72 -16.06 18.97
N SER A 119 -11.12 -16.56 17.90
CA SER A 119 -10.74 -15.76 16.73
C SER A 119 -11.92 -15.58 15.78
N ILE A 120 -12.39 -14.34 15.63
CA ILE A 120 -13.38 -13.94 14.63
C ILE A 120 -12.66 -13.22 13.49
N LYS A 121 -12.97 -13.60 12.25
CA LYS A 121 -12.47 -12.96 11.03
C LYS A 121 -13.65 -12.58 10.13
N LYS A 122 -13.69 -11.32 9.72
CA LYS A 122 -14.54 -10.83 8.63
C LYS A 122 -13.64 -10.49 7.44
N THR A 123 -14.12 -10.77 6.23
CA THR A 123 -13.47 -10.40 4.98
C THR A 123 -14.36 -9.40 4.25
N PHE A 124 -13.73 -8.37 3.71
CA PHE A 124 -14.29 -7.54 2.66
C PHE A 124 -13.54 -7.83 1.37
N ASP A 125 -14.29 -8.02 0.30
CA ASP A 125 -13.76 -8.27 -1.04
C ASP A 125 -13.69 -6.94 -1.79
N LEU A 126 -12.52 -6.61 -2.32
CA LEU A 126 -12.23 -5.38 -3.04
C LEU A 126 -11.44 -5.70 -4.31
N VAL A 127 -11.39 -4.73 -5.21
CA VAL A 127 -10.57 -4.76 -6.42
C VAL A 127 -9.61 -3.59 -6.42
N VAL A 128 -8.37 -3.84 -6.83
CA VAL A 128 -7.37 -2.83 -7.16
C VAL A 128 -7.31 -2.74 -8.69
N ARG A 129 -7.76 -1.62 -9.22
CA ARG A 129 -7.97 -1.42 -10.65
C ARG A 129 -6.97 -0.45 -11.25
N LEU A 130 -6.35 -0.87 -12.34
CA LEU A 130 -5.71 0.03 -13.30
C LEU A 130 -6.66 0.17 -14.50
N ASP A 131 -7.26 1.34 -14.69
CA ASP A 131 -8.27 1.57 -15.72
C ASP A 131 -7.72 2.19 -17.02
N HIS A 132 -6.42 2.49 -17.05
CA HIS A 132 -5.73 3.16 -18.15
C HIS A 132 -4.41 2.48 -18.51
N GLU A 133 -3.95 2.70 -19.74
CA GLU A 133 -2.63 2.25 -20.17
C GLU A 133 -1.52 3.06 -19.47
N VAL A 134 -0.44 2.38 -19.09
CA VAL A 134 0.72 2.98 -18.41
C VAL A 134 1.98 2.71 -19.20
N GLU A 135 2.67 3.76 -19.61
CA GLU A 135 4.02 3.68 -20.19
C GLU A 135 5.07 3.78 -19.07
N LEU A 136 5.86 2.71 -18.90
CA LEU A 136 6.97 2.67 -17.98
C LEU A 136 8.25 3.21 -18.64
N SER A 137 8.85 4.18 -17.98
CA SER A 137 10.15 4.74 -18.32
C SER A 137 11.25 4.23 -17.38
N SER A 138 12.43 3.96 -17.93
CA SER A 138 13.66 3.72 -17.15
C SER A 138 14.34 5.03 -16.71
N LYS A 139 14.02 6.16 -17.36
CA LYS A 139 14.68 7.47 -17.14
C LYS A 139 14.00 8.28 -16.03
N HIS A 140 12.69 8.17 -15.89
CA HIS A 140 11.89 8.98 -14.96
C HIS A 140 11.12 8.11 -13.95
N PRO A 141 10.76 8.65 -12.77
CA PRO A 141 9.83 7.96 -11.87
C PRO A 141 8.49 7.74 -12.55
N ASN A 142 7.95 6.52 -12.44
CA ASN A 142 6.64 6.19 -12.97
C ASN A 142 5.62 6.33 -11.84
N ILE A 143 4.65 7.23 -12.02
CA ILE A 143 3.52 7.39 -11.11
C ILE A 143 2.34 6.64 -11.72
N ILE A 144 1.88 5.61 -11.03
CA ILE A 144 0.77 4.77 -11.48
C ILE A 144 -0.42 5.01 -10.55
N LYS A 145 -1.56 5.31 -11.16
CA LYS A 145 -2.82 5.55 -10.46
C LYS A 145 -3.63 4.28 -10.45
N PHE A 146 -4.08 3.88 -9.26
CA PHE A 146 -4.99 2.77 -9.07
C PHE A 146 -6.26 3.25 -8.37
N GLU A 147 -7.37 2.65 -8.74
CA GLU A 147 -8.64 2.77 -8.03
C GLU A 147 -8.82 1.56 -7.12
N VAL A 148 -9.28 1.80 -5.89
CA VAL A 148 -9.68 0.72 -4.98
C VAL A 148 -11.19 0.73 -4.89
N LEU A 149 -11.81 -0.35 -5.35
CA LEU A 149 -13.26 -0.50 -5.48
C LEU A 149 -13.76 -1.62 -4.58
N LEU A 150 -14.98 -1.49 -4.08
CA LEU A 150 -15.61 -2.50 -3.21
C LEU A 150 -16.37 -3.56 -4.03
N GLY A 151 -16.18 -4.82 -3.70
CA GLY A 151 -16.72 -5.96 -4.43
C GLY A 151 -15.76 -6.52 -5.47
N HIS A 152 -16.23 -7.49 -6.23
CA HIS A 152 -15.56 -8.02 -7.41
C HIS A 152 -15.81 -7.14 -8.64
N ALA A 153 -14.95 -7.28 -9.64
CA ALA A 153 -15.03 -6.54 -10.89
C ALA A 153 -16.18 -7.01 -11.80
N ASP A 154 -16.57 -8.28 -11.69
CA ASP A 154 -17.48 -8.98 -12.59
C ASP A 154 -18.93 -9.00 -12.10
N ASP A 155 -19.20 -8.62 -10.84
CA ASP A 155 -20.52 -8.77 -10.24
C ASP A 155 -20.94 -7.64 -9.29
N LYS A 156 -22.20 -7.19 -9.43
CA LYS A 156 -22.78 -6.15 -8.56
C LYS A 156 -23.16 -6.67 -7.17
N LYS A 157 -23.40 -7.99 -7.05
CA LYS A 157 -23.94 -8.61 -5.84
C LYS A 157 -22.92 -8.59 -4.71
N SER A 158 -21.63 -8.78 -5.02
CA SER A 158 -20.53 -8.70 -4.06
C SER A 158 -20.46 -7.32 -3.42
N TYR A 159 -20.66 -6.25 -4.20
CA TYR A 159 -20.75 -4.89 -3.69
C TYR A 159 -21.97 -4.72 -2.79
N GLU A 160 -23.17 -5.04 -3.30
CA GLU A 160 -24.44 -4.85 -2.58
C GLU A 160 -24.48 -5.61 -1.24
N LYS A 161 -23.86 -6.79 -1.18
CA LYS A 161 -23.82 -7.64 0.02
C LYS A 161 -23.02 -7.04 1.17
N GLN A 162 -22.04 -6.18 0.90
CA GLN A 162 -21.08 -5.72 1.92
C GLN A 162 -20.99 -4.19 2.06
N LYS A 163 -21.55 -3.39 1.14
CA LYS A 163 -21.42 -1.92 1.11
C LYS A 163 -21.73 -1.23 2.44
N ASP A 164 -22.83 -1.61 3.11
CA ASP A 164 -23.27 -0.91 4.32
C ASP A 164 -22.35 -1.28 5.50
N GLU A 165 -21.97 -2.55 5.61
CA GLU A 165 -21.04 -3.03 6.65
C GLU A 165 -19.62 -2.49 6.42
N PHE A 166 -19.18 -2.38 5.16
CA PHE A 166 -17.90 -1.77 4.81
C PHE A 166 -17.91 -0.27 5.12
N TYR A 167 -19.00 0.44 4.79
CA TYR A 167 -19.15 1.85 5.14
C TYR A 167 -19.05 2.06 6.65
N ASP A 168 -19.74 1.25 7.45
CA ASP A 168 -19.66 1.32 8.90
C ASP A 168 -18.26 0.98 9.43
N PHE A 169 -17.62 -0.04 8.88
CA PHE A 169 -16.23 -0.37 9.18
C PHE A 169 -15.30 0.81 8.89
N TRP A 170 -15.32 1.32 7.67
CA TRP A 170 -14.38 2.31 7.18
C TRP A 170 -14.60 3.70 7.80
N ASN A 171 -15.85 4.16 7.86
CA ASN A 171 -16.16 5.54 8.23
C ASN A 171 -16.53 5.73 9.71
N LYS A 172 -16.99 4.68 10.40
CA LYS A 172 -17.41 4.78 11.81
C LYS A 172 -16.47 4.08 12.77
N GLN A 173 -15.82 2.99 12.35
CA GLN A 173 -14.98 2.19 13.24
C GLN A 173 -13.48 2.49 13.09
N LEU A 174 -13.03 2.90 11.91
CA LEU A 174 -11.67 3.41 11.73
C LEU A 174 -11.63 4.91 11.99
N THR A 175 -10.65 5.33 12.79
CA THR A 175 -10.32 6.74 12.93
C THR A 175 -9.57 7.23 11.68
N PRO A 176 -9.46 8.56 11.44
CA PRO A 176 -8.72 9.08 10.30
C PRO A 176 -7.26 8.59 10.25
N GLY A 177 -6.65 8.41 11.42
CA GLY A 177 -5.30 7.89 11.55
C GLY A 177 -5.18 6.42 11.15
N PHE A 178 -6.12 5.58 11.57
CA PHE A 178 -6.17 4.19 11.13
C PHE A 178 -6.60 4.05 9.66
N GLN A 179 -7.45 4.92 9.13
CA GLN A 179 -7.73 4.95 7.69
C GLN A 179 -6.44 5.21 6.89
N GLN A 180 -5.61 6.17 7.31
CA GLN A 180 -4.30 6.41 6.67
C GLN A 180 -3.37 5.21 6.80
N PHE A 181 -3.36 4.55 7.97
CA PHE A 181 -2.59 3.34 8.19
C PHE A 181 -3.00 2.21 7.22
N VAL A 182 -4.29 1.90 7.15
CA VAL A 182 -4.83 0.85 6.28
C VAL A 182 -4.59 1.19 4.80
N LYS A 183 -4.73 2.47 4.41
CA LYS A 183 -4.35 2.93 3.08
C LYS A 183 -2.87 2.62 2.79
N LYS A 184 -1.95 2.98 3.69
CA LYS A 184 -0.50 2.69 3.54
C LYS A 184 -0.26 1.18 3.38
N GLU A 185 -0.93 0.35 4.18
CA GLU A 185 -0.81 -1.10 4.09
C GLU A 185 -1.26 -1.64 2.72
N ILE A 186 -2.42 -1.20 2.23
CA ILE A 186 -2.90 -1.55 0.87
C ILE A 186 -1.89 -1.11 -0.19
N MET A 187 -1.33 0.10 -0.07
CA MET A 187 -0.31 0.61 -1.00
C MET A 187 0.94 -0.27 -1.02
N GLU A 188 1.41 -0.71 0.14
CA GLU A 188 2.60 -1.57 0.27
C GLU A 188 2.34 -2.96 -0.32
N GLN A 189 1.18 -3.56 -0.04
CA GLN A 189 0.80 -4.84 -0.62
C GLN A 189 0.64 -4.76 -2.14
N CYS A 190 0.02 -3.71 -2.66
CA CYS A 190 -0.10 -3.47 -4.10
C CYS A 190 1.28 -3.29 -4.73
N HIS A 191 2.15 -2.47 -4.12
CA HIS A 191 3.51 -2.26 -4.59
C HIS A 191 4.27 -3.58 -4.67
N ASP A 192 4.23 -4.39 -3.62
CA ASP A 192 4.97 -5.64 -3.54
C ASP A 192 4.44 -6.68 -4.52
N THR A 193 3.11 -6.85 -4.59
CA THR A 193 2.48 -7.77 -5.54
C THR A 193 2.75 -7.33 -6.98
N PHE A 194 2.54 -6.06 -7.32
CA PHE A 194 2.80 -5.55 -8.67
C PHE A 194 4.29 -5.60 -9.04
N SER A 195 5.19 -5.26 -8.12
CA SER A 195 6.64 -5.32 -8.37
C SER A 195 7.11 -6.75 -8.59
N LYS A 196 6.64 -7.71 -7.79
CA LYS A 196 6.90 -9.15 -8.00
C LYS A 196 6.33 -9.61 -9.33
N TYR A 197 5.12 -9.18 -9.65
CA TYR A 197 4.44 -9.46 -10.91
C TYR A 197 5.27 -8.97 -12.11
N VAL A 198 5.67 -7.69 -12.16
CA VAL A 198 6.48 -7.14 -13.25
C VAL A 198 7.86 -7.80 -13.32
N LYS A 199 8.53 -7.99 -12.18
CA LYS A 199 9.87 -8.59 -12.12
C LYS A 199 9.89 -10.02 -12.66
N LYS A 200 8.95 -10.86 -12.24
CA LYS A 200 8.82 -12.26 -12.72
C LYS A 200 8.80 -12.32 -14.26
N GLN A 201 8.16 -11.34 -14.89
CA GLN A 201 8.01 -11.31 -16.35
C GLN A 201 9.27 -10.79 -17.06
N LEU A 202 9.91 -9.75 -16.51
CA LEU A 202 11.08 -9.16 -17.15
C LEU A 202 12.37 -9.95 -16.94
N ASP A 203 12.55 -10.61 -15.80
CA ASP A 203 13.73 -11.45 -15.52
C ASP A 203 13.89 -12.59 -16.56
N THR A 204 12.82 -12.93 -17.30
CA THR A 204 12.84 -13.92 -18.39
C THR A 204 13.49 -13.39 -19.69
N PHE A 205 13.62 -12.06 -19.85
CA PHE A 205 14.05 -11.43 -21.11
C PHE A 205 15.18 -10.39 -20.95
N PHE A 206 15.30 -9.68 -19.82
CA PHE A 206 16.32 -8.65 -19.58
C PHE A 206 16.67 -8.50 -18.08
N GLU A 207 17.89 -8.10 -17.73
CA GLU A 207 18.24 -7.57 -16.38
C GLU A 207 17.62 -6.17 -16.18
N PHE A 208 16.29 -6.07 -16.19
CA PHE A 208 15.61 -4.78 -16.13
C PHE A 208 15.54 -4.28 -14.67
N LYS A 209 16.26 -3.19 -14.36
CA LYS A 209 16.14 -2.46 -13.08
C LYS A 209 15.27 -1.22 -13.26
N PHE A 210 13.98 -1.28 -12.89
CA PHE A 210 13.16 -0.07 -12.79
C PHE A 210 13.63 0.84 -11.65
N ARG A 211 13.50 2.16 -11.86
CA ARG A 211 13.43 3.11 -10.74
C ARG A 211 12.14 2.85 -9.95
N LYS A 212 12.18 3.17 -8.65
CA LYS A 212 11.07 2.93 -7.71
C LYS A 212 9.74 3.42 -8.30
N LEU A 213 8.77 2.52 -8.42
CA LEU A 213 7.41 2.85 -8.82
C LEU A 213 6.76 3.66 -7.69
N GLN A 214 6.08 4.74 -8.07
CA GLN A 214 5.25 5.50 -7.15
C GLN A 214 3.80 5.22 -7.49
N PHE A 215 3.02 4.97 -6.45
CA PHE A 215 1.62 4.64 -6.61
C PHE A 215 0.77 5.68 -5.90
N THR A 216 -0.34 6.04 -6.53
CA THR A 216 -1.38 6.87 -5.91
C THR A 216 -2.69 6.11 -6.00
N PHE A 217 -3.39 6.03 -4.88
CA PHE A 217 -4.66 5.30 -4.78
C PHE A 217 -5.79 6.24 -4.44
N THR A 218 -6.90 6.03 -5.13
CA THR A 218 -8.20 6.62 -4.81
C THR A 218 -9.10 5.52 -4.26
N PHE A 219 -9.92 5.85 -3.26
CA PHE A 219 -10.98 4.97 -2.78
C PHE A 219 -12.26 5.51 -3.36
N GLU A 220 -12.93 4.71 -4.18
CA GLU A 220 -14.22 5.08 -4.77
C GLU A 220 -15.32 4.14 -4.28
N ASP A 221 -16.53 4.66 -4.09
CA ASP A 221 -17.70 3.89 -3.63
C ASP A 221 -18.33 3.00 -4.73
N ALA A 222 -17.61 2.76 -5.83
CA ALA A 222 -18.24 2.40 -7.09
C ALA A 222 -18.01 0.93 -7.49
N PHE A 223 -19.11 0.20 -7.62
CA PHE A 223 -19.23 -0.82 -8.66
C PHE A 223 -19.10 -0.12 -10.03
N LEU A 224 -17.90 -0.18 -10.62
CA LEU A 224 -17.64 0.24 -12.00
C LEU A 224 -17.69 -0.99 -12.89
N ASN A 225 -18.77 -1.13 -13.66
CA ASN A 225 -19.01 -2.24 -14.58
C ASN A 225 -18.09 -2.15 -15.82
N LYS A 226 -16.80 -2.34 -15.59
CA LYS A 226 -15.77 -2.52 -16.61
C LYS A 226 -14.98 -3.73 -16.17
N ASP A 227 -15.14 -4.82 -16.91
CA ASP A 227 -14.35 -6.02 -16.71
C ASP A 227 -13.04 -5.87 -17.48
N PHE A 228 -11.93 -5.85 -16.75
CA PHE A 228 -10.61 -5.89 -17.35
C PHE A 228 -10.05 -7.31 -17.19
N SER A 229 -9.74 -7.93 -18.32
CA SER A 229 -9.13 -9.27 -18.34
C SER A 229 -7.72 -9.27 -17.76
N THR A 230 -7.19 -10.48 -17.57
CA THR A 230 -5.78 -10.82 -17.32
C THR A 230 -4.77 -9.69 -17.63
N PRO A 231 -4.00 -9.23 -16.64
CA PRO A 231 -2.94 -8.24 -16.79
C PRO A 231 -2.06 -8.48 -18.02
N ARG A 232 -1.91 -7.46 -18.86
CA ARG A 232 -1.07 -7.52 -20.09
C ARG A 232 0.03 -6.48 -20.07
N ILE A 233 1.23 -6.89 -20.48
CA ILE A 233 2.39 -6.00 -20.64
C ILE A 233 2.92 -6.14 -22.07
N ARG A 234 3.08 -5.02 -22.77
CA ARG A 234 3.73 -4.97 -24.09
C ARG A 234 5.07 -4.27 -23.98
N LEU A 235 6.14 -4.90 -24.49
CA LEU A 235 7.43 -4.22 -24.64
C LEU A 235 7.59 -3.65 -26.03
N GLN A 236 8.13 -2.44 -26.12
CA GLN A 236 8.54 -1.82 -27.36
C GLN A 236 10.02 -1.45 -27.25
N SER A 237 10.81 -1.91 -28.22
CA SER A 237 12.15 -1.40 -28.46
C SER A 237 11.99 -0.19 -29.37
N GLU A 238 12.44 0.98 -28.94
CA GLU A 238 12.57 2.10 -29.85
C GLU A 238 13.98 2.07 -30.46
N ASP A 239 14.05 1.88 -31.77
CA ASP A 239 15.26 2.20 -32.52
C ASP A 239 15.52 3.70 -32.34
N LEU A 240 16.60 4.07 -31.65
CA LEU A 240 17.07 5.45 -31.70
C LEU A 240 17.43 5.77 -33.16
N PRO A 241 17.03 6.94 -33.69
CA PRO A 241 17.41 7.31 -35.03
C PRO A 241 18.90 7.66 -35.06
N PHE A 242 19.69 6.74 -35.64
CA PHE A 242 21.06 6.87 -36.12
C PHE A 242 22.18 7.03 -35.07
#